data_AF-A0A971ZYH6-F1
#
_entry.id   AF-A0A971ZYH6-F1
#
_cell.length_a   1.000
_cell.length_b   1.000
_cell.length_c   1.000
_cell.angle_alpha   90.00
_cell.angle_beta   90.00
_cell.angle_gamma   90.00
#
_symmetry.space_group_name_H-M   'P 1'
#
loop_
_entity.id
_entity.type
_entity.pdbx_description
1 polymer ?
#
loop_
_entity_poly.entity_id
_entity_poly.type
_entity_poly.pdbx_seq_one_letter_code
_entity_poly.pdbx_strand_id
1 'polypeptide(L)' 'MTLTIKNKYVIFKLGEEYYGLPVNNVLFIERIGRITRIPNSPKYILG' A
#
# COMPACT_ATOMS: atom_id res chain seq x y z
N MET A 1 13.12 27.57 -12.00
CA MET A 1 12.73 27.36 -10.58
C MET A 1 11.89 26.10 -10.51
N THR A 2 12.49 24.94 -10.29
CA THR A 2 11.74 23.67 -10.16
C THR A 2 11.18 23.59 -8.75
N LEU A 3 9.86 23.61 -8.62
CA LEU A 3 9.17 23.31 -7.37
C LEU A 3 9.42 21.84 -7.02
N THR A 4 10.46 21.57 -6.23
CA THR A 4 10.72 20.25 -5.71
C THR A 4 9.58 19.93 -4.74
N ILE A 5 8.62 19.13 -5.19
CA ILE A 5 7.49 18.68 -4.38
C ILE A 5 8.07 17.84 -3.24
N LYS A 6 8.31 18.47 -2.10
CA LYS A 6 8.69 17.80 -0.86
C LYS A 6 7.44 17.08 -0.36
N ASN A 7 7.54 15.76 -0.29
CA ASN A 7 6.53 14.84 0.27
C ASN A 7 5.38 14.51 -0.69
N LYS A 8 5.67 13.60 -1.63
CA LYS A 8 4.66 12.95 -2.48
C LYS A 8 4.10 11.72 -1.77
N TYR A 9 2.78 11.53 -1.86
CA TYR A 9 2.07 10.40 -1.26
C TYR A 9 1.18 9.73 -2.30
N VAL A 10 1.03 8.41 -2.17
CA VAL A 10 -0.01 7.63 -2.85
C VAL A 10 -1.19 7.53 -1.90
N ILE A 11 -2.36 7.99 -2.37
CA ILE A 11 -3.61 7.95 -1.61
C ILE A 11 -4.44 6.76 -2.10
N PHE A 12 -4.96 5.97 -1.18
CA PHE A 12 -5.82 4.82 -1.47
C PHE A 12 -6.97 4.72 -0.45
N LYS A 13 -8.06 4.06 -0.86
CA LYS A 13 -9.25 3.89 -0.03
C LYS A 13 -9.22 2.55 0.71
N LEU A 14 -9.51 2.57 2.01
CA LEU A 14 -9.68 1.38 2.83
C LEU A 14 -11.01 1.52 3.60
N GLY A 15 -11.95 0.60 3.34
CA GLY A 15 -13.31 0.76 3.88
C GLY A 15 -13.96 2.05 3.37
N GLU A 16 -14.30 2.95 4.28
CA GLU A 16 -14.90 4.26 3.96
C GLU A 16 -13.89 5.42 3.97
N GLU A 17 -12.65 5.18 4.39
CA GLU A 17 -11.64 6.21 4.64
C GLU A 17 -10.52 6.21 3.59
N TYR A 18 -9.78 7.32 3.53
CA TYR A 18 -8.61 7.49 2.67
C TYR A 18 -7.33 7.52 3.49
N TYR A 19 -6.33 6.75 3.06
CA TYR A 19 -5.01 6.64 3.68
C TYR A 19 -3.93 7.04 2.68
N GLY A 20 -2.76 7.45 3.18
CA GLY A 20 -1.64 7.90 2.37
C GLY A 20 -0.32 7.23 2.76
N LEU A 21 0.45 6.76 1.78
CA LEU A 21 1.82 6.25 1.96
C LEU A 21 2.82 7.11 1.19
N PRO A 22 4.02 7.44 1.72
CA PRO A 22 5.05 8.13 0.96
C PRO A 22 5.37 7.39 -0.33
N VAL A 23 5.45 8.11 -1.45
CA VAL A 23 5.65 7.48 -2.78
C VAL A 23 6.96 6.68 -2.84
N ASN A 24 7.98 7.10 -2.10
CA ASN A 24 9.27 6.42 -2.05
C ASN A 24 9.19 5.04 -1.38
N ASN A 25 8.11 4.74 -0.65
CA ASN A 25 7.89 3.46 0.01
C ASN A 25 6.98 2.52 -0.83
N VAL A 26 6.56 2.96 -2.02
CA VAL A 26 5.71 2.17 -2.92
C VAL A 26 6.58 1.51 -3.99
N LEU A 27 6.59 0.18 -4.01
CA LEU A 27 7.30 -0.58 -5.04
C LEU A 27 6.44 -0.75 -6.30
N PHE A 28 5.22 -1.29 -6.13
CA PHE A 28 4.28 -1.54 -7.22
C PHE A 28 2.84 -1.34 -6.74
N ILE A 29 1.96 -0.99 -7.68
CA ILE A 29 0.51 -0.94 -7.47
C ILE A 29 -0.09 -1.95 -8.44
N GLU A 30 -0.57 -3.07 -7.89
CA GLU A 30 -1.13 -4.18 -8.66
C GLU A 30 -2.51 -4.58 -8.15
N ARG A 31 -3.24 -5.34 -8.97
CA ARG A 31 -4.53 -5.92 -8.56
C ARG A 31 -4.27 -7.17 -7.73
N ILE A 32 -5.10 -7.38 -6.70
CA ILE A 32 -4.98 -8.56 -5.83
C ILE A 32 -5.19 -9.84 -6.64
N GLY A 33 -4.18 -10.72 -6.61
CA GLY A 33 -4.22 -12.05 -7.20
C GLY A 33 -4.59 -13.15 -6.19
N ARG A 34 -4.31 -14.40 -6.55
CA ARG A 34 -4.50 -15.54 -5.64
C ARG A 34 -3.44 -15.50 -4.54
N ILE A 35 -3.86 -15.50 -3.28
CA ILE A 35 -2.98 -15.54 -2.11
C ILE A 35 -2.89 -16.99 -1.61
N THR A 36 -1.67 -17.49 -1.38
CA THR A 36 -1.43 -18.85 -0.85
C THR A 36 -1.29 -18.76 0.66
N ARG A 37 -2.07 -19.54 1.42
CA ARG A 37 -2.08 -19.48 2.88
C ARG A 37 -0.83 -20.12 3.50
N ILE A 38 -0.09 -19.38 4.32
CA ILE A 38 0.92 -19.92 5.22
C ILE A 38 0.26 -20.52 6.49
N PRO A 39 0.57 -21.78 6.86
CA PRO A 39 0.14 -22.37 8.13
C PRO A 39 0.71 -21.63 9.35
N ASN A 40 -0.08 -21.54 10.42
CA ASN A 40 0.29 -20.89 11.69
C ASN A 40 0.68 -19.40 11.59
N SER A 41 0.32 -18.70 10.51
CA SER A 41 0.58 -17.26 10.39
C SER A 41 -0.32 -16.44 11.35
N PRO A 42 0.16 -15.28 11.83
CA PRO A 42 -0.68 -14.32 12.54
C PRO A 42 -1.89 -13.89 11.72
N LYS A 43 -2.99 -13.55 12.39
CA LYS A 43 -4.28 -13.20 11.74
C LYS A 43 -4.22 -12.02 10.76
N TYR A 44 -3.23 -11.14 10.89
CA TYR A 44 -3.02 -9.99 10.00
C TYR A 44 -2.21 -10.34 8.73
N ILE A 45 -1.77 -11.59 8.58
CA ILE A 45 -1.11 -12.10 7.37
C ILE A 45 -2.12 -12.94 6.59
N LEU A 46 -2.53 -12.44 5.43
CA LEU A 46 -3.56 -13.08 4.58
C LEU A 46 -3.10 -14.41 3.97
N GLY A 47 -1.81 -14.57 3.72
CA GLY A 47 -1.24 -15.82 3.30
C GLY A 47 0.25 -15.73 3.16
#